data_AF-A0A5K8A1N8-F1
#
_entry.id   AF-A0A5K8A1N8-F1
#
_cell.length_a   1.000
_cell.length_b   1.000
_cell.length_c   1.000
_cell.angle_alpha   90.00
_cell.angle_beta   90.00
_cell.angle_gamma   90.00
#
_symmetry.space_group_name_H-M   'P 1'
#
loop_
_entity.id
_entity.type
_entity.pdbx_description
1 polymer ?
#
loop_
_entity_poly.entity_id
_entity_poly.type
_entity_poly.pdbx_seq_one_letter_code
_entity_poly.pdbx_strand_id
1 'polypeptide(L)'
;MNSMSKTLATVTVVFILVVGGLVAYVTINRWHESEMDRGRKQAQDECLEVIHKMEADLADLQAQLETERQIRPGEEDFPTVFGTPTLGYAVDDQPADCAKVEGQLNAFFNYLDSRPYLASKNIDGGSAGFLRTCATLLVADPPVNIAELNNLFRLVKNVTHFYRVLGKDRLLLAKEILTAEERIIEPALAVVYARLVECGKPLPGDAQPISIERVYDYAGYFLNTLGGRSYLLRRESKLRMLVNYYAILIVDRANDEKFNQYGIDLRPYIDYLFYDVSNQKGLSYRERYLTRLTALRDKYM
;
A
#
# COMPACT_ATOMS: atom_id res chain seq x y z
N MET A 1 90.15 3.53 -66.39
CA MET A 1 89.73 4.44 -65.30
C MET A 1 88.20 4.68 -65.27
N ASN A 2 87.35 3.69 -65.59
CA ASN A 2 85.90 3.90 -65.81
C ASN A 2 84.96 2.97 -64.98
N SER A 3 85.51 2.14 -64.09
CA SER A 3 84.75 1.15 -63.30
C SER A 3 84.46 1.65 -61.86
N MET A 4 85.32 2.52 -61.31
CA MET A 4 85.27 2.97 -59.92
C MET A 4 84.26 4.11 -59.68
N SER A 5 83.89 4.90 -60.70
CA SER A 5 82.87 5.97 -60.56
C SER A 5 81.43 5.43 -60.66
N LYS A 6 81.22 4.35 -61.43
CA LYS A 6 79.89 3.72 -61.57
C LYS A 6 79.46 2.98 -60.30
N THR A 7 80.40 2.37 -59.61
CA THR A 7 80.19 1.70 -58.31
C THR A 7 79.91 2.69 -57.19
N LEU A 8 80.63 3.82 -57.14
CA LEU A 8 80.33 4.89 -56.18
C LEU A 8 78.93 5.49 -56.40
N ALA A 9 78.54 5.75 -57.66
CA ALA A 9 77.21 6.28 -57.98
C ALA A 9 76.08 5.32 -57.62
N THR A 10 76.26 4.01 -57.81
CA THR A 10 75.25 3.01 -57.42
C THR A 10 75.11 2.90 -55.90
N VAL A 11 76.21 2.93 -55.15
CA VAL A 11 76.16 2.91 -53.67
C VAL A 11 75.44 4.15 -53.13
N THR A 12 75.69 5.34 -53.68
CA THR A 12 75.00 6.57 -53.25
C THR A 12 73.50 6.52 -53.52
N VAL A 13 73.08 6.00 -54.68
CA VAL A 13 71.65 5.85 -55.00
C VAL A 13 70.95 4.86 -54.08
N VAL A 14 71.60 3.73 -53.77
CA VAL A 14 71.07 2.75 -52.82
C VAL A 14 70.95 3.36 -51.42
N PHE A 15 71.95 4.13 -50.97
CA PHE A 15 71.90 4.78 -49.66
C PHE A 15 70.76 5.81 -49.57
N ILE A 16 70.53 6.61 -50.61
CA ILE A 16 69.41 7.56 -50.67
C ILE A 16 68.07 6.83 -50.63
N LEU A 17 67.93 5.69 -51.32
CA LEU A 17 66.70 4.89 -51.29
C LEU A 17 66.45 4.28 -49.91
N VAL A 18 67.48 3.80 -49.22
CA VAL A 18 67.36 3.24 -47.87
C VAL A 18 67.00 4.33 -46.86
N VAL A 19 67.68 5.47 -46.90
CA VAL A 19 67.38 6.61 -46.02
C VAL A 19 65.99 7.16 -46.30
N GLY A 20 65.61 7.31 -47.58
CA GLY A 20 64.27 7.75 -47.98
C GLY A 20 63.17 6.79 -47.51
N GLY A 21 63.39 5.48 -47.65
CA GLY A 21 62.48 4.45 -47.16
C GLY A 21 62.34 4.48 -45.64
N LEU A 22 63.43 4.68 -44.90
CA LEU A 22 63.42 4.72 -43.44
C LEU A 22 62.71 5.97 -42.90
N VAL A 23 62.93 7.14 -43.53
CA VAL A 23 62.21 8.38 -43.19
C VAL A 23 60.72 8.22 -43.48
N ALA A 24 60.34 7.69 -44.64
CA ALA A 24 58.94 7.45 -44.98
C ALA A 24 58.26 6.51 -43.97
N TYR A 25 58.93 5.40 -43.59
CA TYR A 25 58.44 4.46 -42.60
C TYR A 25 58.22 5.10 -41.23
N VAL A 26 59.19 5.88 -40.73
CA VAL A 26 59.07 6.55 -39.42
C VAL A 26 57.94 7.59 -39.42
N THR A 27 57.75 8.30 -40.52
CA THR A 27 56.71 9.33 -40.62
C THR A 27 55.31 8.71 -40.65
N ILE A 28 55.12 7.61 -41.39
CA ILE A 28 53.86 6.86 -41.45
C ILE A 28 53.54 6.22 -40.10
N ASN A 29 54.54 5.64 -39.42
CA ASN A 29 54.32 4.96 -38.15
C ASN A 29 53.89 5.94 -37.03
N ARG A 30 54.52 7.13 -36.97
CA ARG A 30 54.12 8.19 -36.02
C ARG A 30 52.74 8.75 -36.31
N TRP A 31 52.39 8.88 -37.59
CA TRP A 31 51.05 9.32 -37.98
C TRP A 31 49.99 8.31 -37.54
N HIS A 32 50.21 7.01 -37.76
CA HIS A 32 49.30 5.95 -37.31
C HIS A 32 49.13 5.88 -35.79
N GLU A 33 50.21 6.03 -35.00
CA GLU A 33 50.12 6.10 -33.53
C GLU A 33 49.24 7.29 -33.09
N SER A 34 49.44 8.47 -33.70
CA SER A 34 48.68 9.66 -33.34
C SER A 34 47.18 9.56 -33.68
N GLU A 35 46.84 8.85 -34.73
CA GLU A 35 45.45 8.66 -35.18
C GLU A 35 44.72 7.64 -34.31
N MET A 36 45.40 6.56 -33.90
CA MET A 36 44.85 5.57 -32.96
C MET A 36 44.64 6.14 -31.55
N ASP A 37 45.55 6.98 -31.07
CA ASP A 37 45.40 7.63 -29.76
C ASP A 37 44.23 8.62 -29.74
N ARG A 38 43.99 9.33 -30.86
CA ARG A 38 42.81 10.20 -31.01
C ARG A 38 41.52 9.39 -31.00
N GLY A 39 41.47 8.28 -31.73
CA GLY A 39 40.32 7.38 -31.73
C GLY A 39 40.01 6.78 -30.36
N ARG A 40 41.05 6.38 -29.60
CA ARG A 40 40.89 5.89 -28.22
C ARG A 40 40.36 6.94 -27.26
N LYS A 41 40.88 8.17 -27.31
CA LYS A 41 40.39 9.27 -26.46
C LYS A 41 38.94 9.60 -26.76
N GLN A 42 38.60 9.72 -28.04
CA GLN A 42 37.24 10.02 -28.44
C GLN A 42 36.25 8.92 -28.02
N ALA A 43 36.63 7.65 -28.16
CA ALA A 43 35.81 6.53 -27.68
C ALA A 43 35.69 6.49 -26.13
N GLN A 44 36.75 6.88 -25.40
CA GLN A 44 36.69 7.00 -23.95
C GLN A 44 35.77 8.14 -23.51
N ASP A 45 35.84 9.29 -24.17
CA ASP A 45 35.01 10.45 -23.86
C ASP A 45 33.53 10.16 -24.13
N GLU A 46 33.20 9.52 -25.27
CA GLU A 46 31.84 9.07 -25.57
C GLU A 46 31.32 8.04 -24.56
N CYS A 47 32.17 7.10 -24.12
CA CYS A 47 31.80 6.14 -23.08
C CYS A 47 31.52 6.83 -21.73
N LEU A 48 32.32 7.84 -21.37
CA LEU A 48 32.15 8.61 -20.14
C LEU A 48 30.85 9.41 -20.15
N GLU A 49 30.51 10.01 -21.30
CA GLU A 49 29.26 10.75 -21.48
C GLU A 49 28.03 9.84 -21.34
N VAL A 50 28.09 8.63 -21.90
CA VAL A 50 27.03 7.63 -21.75
C VAL A 50 26.87 7.21 -20.29
N ILE A 51 27.98 6.96 -19.58
CA ILE A 51 27.94 6.59 -18.15
C ILE A 51 27.28 7.70 -17.32
N HIS A 52 27.69 8.96 -17.51
CA HIS A 52 27.08 10.09 -16.79
C HIS A 52 25.60 10.26 -17.10
N LYS A 53 25.18 10.04 -18.35
CA LYS A 53 23.78 10.08 -18.71
C LYS A 53 22.99 8.96 -18.03
N MET A 54 23.51 7.74 -17.99
CA MET A 54 22.87 6.62 -17.32
C MET A 54 22.78 6.83 -15.80
N GLU A 55 23.80 7.42 -15.17
CA GLU A 55 23.76 7.78 -13.74
C GLU A 55 22.68 8.83 -13.45
N ALA A 56 22.54 9.85 -14.31
CA ALA A 56 21.49 10.85 -14.18
C ALA A 56 20.08 10.26 -14.36
N ASP A 57 19.89 9.40 -15.37
CA ASP A 57 18.63 8.71 -15.61
C ASP A 57 18.27 7.79 -14.43
N LEU A 58 19.26 7.08 -13.86
CA LEU A 58 19.04 6.24 -12.67
C LEU A 58 18.64 7.06 -11.44
N ALA A 59 19.25 8.23 -11.23
CA ALA A 59 18.90 9.12 -10.14
C ALA A 59 17.48 9.69 -10.29
N ASP A 60 17.07 10.05 -11.52
CA ASP A 60 15.72 10.53 -11.80
C ASP A 60 14.68 9.40 -11.59
N LEU A 61 14.96 8.19 -12.09
CA LEU A 61 14.13 7.00 -11.86
C LEU A 61 14.01 6.68 -10.36
N GLN A 62 15.10 6.78 -9.60
CA GLN A 62 15.06 6.59 -8.15
C GLN A 62 14.19 7.64 -7.46
N ALA A 63 14.32 8.92 -7.84
CA ALA A 63 13.49 9.99 -7.30
C ALA A 63 12.00 9.83 -7.64
N GLN A 64 11.69 9.41 -8.87
CA GLN A 64 10.32 9.09 -9.30
C GLN A 64 9.75 7.90 -8.52
N LEU A 65 10.54 6.84 -8.32
CA LEU A 65 10.15 5.68 -7.52
C LEU A 65 9.96 6.02 -6.04
N GLU A 66 10.81 6.86 -5.45
CA GLU A 66 10.64 7.33 -4.08
C GLU A 66 9.37 8.18 -3.93
N THR A 67 9.08 9.02 -4.92
CA THR A 67 7.86 9.82 -4.97
C THR A 67 6.63 8.91 -5.09
N GLU A 68 6.67 7.90 -5.96
CA GLU A 68 5.58 6.94 -6.12
C GLU A 68 5.40 6.03 -4.88
N ARG A 69 6.50 5.63 -4.23
CA ARG A 69 6.49 4.91 -2.95
C ARG A 69 5.85 5.71 -1.83
N GLN A 70 6.12 7.02 -1.76
CA GLN A 70 5.44 7.90 -0.83
C GLN A 70 3.94 8.06 -1.13
N ILE A 71 3.54 7.88 -2.39
CA ILE A 71 2.13 7.93 -2.84
C ILE A 71 1.38 6.61 -2.53
N ARG A 72 2.06 5.46 -2.48
CA ARG A 72 1.48 4.13 -2.15
C ARG A 72 2.01 3.55 -0.82
N PRO A 73 1.78 4.20 0.33
CA PRO A 73 2.24 3.68 1.61
C PRO A 73 1.48 2.40 1.98
N GLY A 74 2.14 1.24 1.87
CA GLY A 74 1.63 -0.04 2.39
C GLY A 74 1.75 -1.24 1.45
N GLU A 75 2.09 -1.03 0.17
CA GLU A 75 2.24 -2.13 -0.82
C GLU A 75 3.49 -2.99 -0.53
N GLU A 76 4.58 -2.38 -0.02
CA GLU A 76 5.81 -3.08 0.39
C GLU A 76 5.70 -3.81 1.73
N ASP A 77 4.87 -3.30 2.65
CA ASP A 77 4.67 -3.93 3.96
C ASP A 77 3.72 -5.14 3.87
N PHE A 78 2.87 -5.19 2.84
CA PHE A 78 1.81 -6.20 2.73
C PHE A 78 2.33 -7.65 2.73
N PRO A 79 3.32 -8.05 1.92
CA PRO A 79 3.80 -9.44 1.92
C PRO A 79 4.43 -9.83 3.26
N THR A 80 5.11 -8.87 3.91
CA THR A 80 5.74 -9.05 5.23
C THR A 80 4.70 -9.28 6.32
N VAL A 81 3.57 -8.58 6.27
CA VAL A 81 2.53 -8.63 7.31
C VAL A 81 1.50 -9.73 7.06
N PHE A 82 1.10 -9.96 5.81
CA PHE A 82 -0.01 -10.85 5.44
C PHE A 82 0.46 -12.14 4.73
N GLY A 83 1.76 -12.34 4.54
CA GLY A 83 2.40 -13.60 4.12
C GLY A 83 2.20 -14.03 2.65
N THR A 84 1.23 -13.47 1.94
CA THR A 84 0.97 -13.73 0.52
C THR A 84 0.72 -12.41 -0.21
N PRO A 85 0.85 -12.34 -1.55
CA PRO A 85 0.48 -11.15 -2.31
C PRO A 85 -0.97 -10.77 -1.97
N THR A 86 -1.25 -9.47 -2.05
CA THR A 86 -2.57 -8.83 -1.87
C THR A 86 -3.72 -9.76 -2.23
N LEU A 87 -4.80 -9.73 -1.43
CA LEU A 87 -6.12 -10.22 -1.89
C LEU A 87 -6.22 -9.79 -3.35
N GLY A 88 -6.29 -10.78 -4.25
CA GLY A 88 -6.04 -10.54 -5.66
C GLY A 88 -6.84 -9.33 -6.13
N TYR A 89 -6.22 -8.52 -6.98
CA TYR A 89 -6.79 -7.39 -7.71
C TYR A 89 -8.02 -7.80 -8.54
N ALA A 90 -9.07 -8.32 -7.92
CA ALA A 90 -10.35 -8.53 -8.55
C ALA A 90 -11.15 -7.24 -8.33
N VAL A 91 -11.05 -6.36 -9.33
CA VAL A 91 -12.12 -5.44 -9.71
C VAL A 91 -13.39 -6.23 -10.10
N ASP A 92 -13.26 -7.54 -10.30
CA ASP A 92 -14.33 -8.49 -10.52
C ASP A 92 -15.04 -8.88 -9.22
N ASP A 93 -16.36 -9.06 -9.30
CA ASP A 93 -17.26 -9.68 -8.32
C ASP A 93 -16.91 -11.16 -8.01
N GLN A 94 -15.63 -11.55 -8.07
CA GLN A 94 -15.21 -12.89 -7.70
C GLN A 94 -15.27 -13.06 -6.18
N PRO A 95 -15.92 -14.14 -5.69
CA PRO A 95 -16.04 -14.39 -4.28
C PRO A 95 -14.66 -14.55 -3.64
N ALA A 96 -14.49 -13.95 -2.45
CA ALA A 96 -13.23 -14.01 -1.73
C ALA A 96 -12.79 -15.46 -1.47
N ASP A 97 -11.52 -15.75 -1.74
CA ASP A 97 -10.90 -17.01 -1.33
C ASP A 97 -10.73 -17.02 0.19
N CYS A 98 -11.70 -17.60 0.88
CA CYS A 98 -11.75 -17.62 2.34
C CYS A 98 -10.59 -18.37 3.00
N ALA A 99 -9.94 -19.31 2.29
CA ALA A 99 -8.74 -19.97 2.80
C ALA A 99 -7.54 -19.02 2.78
N LYS A 100 -7.40 -18.24 1.69
CA LYS A 100 -6.38 -17.18 1.60
C LYS A 100 -6.61 -16.08 2.65
N VAL A 101 -7.85 -15.65 2.84
CA VAL A 101 -8.22 -14.65 3.88
C VAL A 101 -7.84 -15.14 5.28
N GLU A 102 -8.05 -16.42 5.59
CA GLU A 102 -7.66 -17.00 6.87
C GLU A 102 -6.15 -16.98 7.08
N GLY A 103 -5.38 -17.38 6.07
CA GLY A 103 -3.92 -17.32 6.12
C GLY A 103 -3.40 -15.91 6.35
N GLN A 104 -3.96 -14.92 5.64
CA GLN A 104 -3.60 -13.50 5.81
C GLN A 104 -3.96 -12.97 7.20
N LEU A 105 -5.12 -13.33 7.72
CA LEU A 105 -5.55 -12.90 9.05
C LEU A 105 -4.67 -13.49 10.16
N ASN A 106 -4.31 -14.77 10.04
CA ASN A 106 -3.39 -15.42 10.98
C ASN A 106 -1.99 -14.81 10.91
N ALA A 107 -1.48 -14.51 9.70
CA ALA A 107 -0.21 -13.83 9.52
C ALA A 107 -0.21 -12.44 10.16
N PHE A 108 -1.30 -11.68 9.99
CA PHE A 108 -1.48 -10.37 10.61
C PHE A 108 -1.44 -10.43 12.14
N PHE A 109 -2.13 -11.40 12.77
CA PHE A 109 -2.07 -11.55 14.23
C PHE A 109 -0.68 -11.96 14.72
N ASN A 110 0.00 -12.89 14.03
CA ASN A 110 1.38 -13.25 14.36
C ASN A 110 2.32 -12.05 14.25
N TYR A 111 2.12 -11.21 13.23
CA TYR A 111 2.84 -9.96 13.07
C TYR A 111 2.60 -9.02 14.26
N LEU A 112 1.35 -8.78 14.65
CA LEU A 112 0.99 -7.92 15.79
C LEU A 112 1.62 -8.45 17.09
N ASP A 113 1.59 -9.77 17.31
CA ASP A 113 2.14 -10.41 18.50
C ASP A 113 3.66 -10.24 18.62
N SER A 114 4.35 -10.08 17.49
CA SER A 114 5.80 -9.79 17.46
C SER A 114 6.14 -8.34 17.83
N ARG A 115 5.15 -7.43 17.87
CA ARG A 115 5.42 -6.00 18.07
C ARG A 115 5.68 -5.66 19.54
N PRO A 116 6.61 -4.74 19.85
CA PRO A 116 6.99 -4.42 21.23
C PRO A 116 5.82 -3.95 22.12
N TYR A 117 4.86 -3.24 21.52
CA TYR A 117 3.69 -2.71 22.22
C TYR A 117 2.68 -3.80 22.61
N LEU A 118 2.76 -5.02 22.07
CA LEU A 118 1.93 -6.17 22.48
C LEU A 118 2.74 -7.23 23.21
N ALA A 119 3.96 -7.52 22.75
CA ALA A 119 4.83 -8.56 23.33
C ALA A 119 5.08 -8.37 24.84
N SER A 120 5.13 -7.11 25.31
CA SER A 120 5.37 -6.78 26.71
C SER A 120 4.14 -6.94 27.62
N LYS A 121 2.93 -7.08 27.08
CA LYS A 121 1.67 -7.00 27.84
C LYS A 121 1.07 -8.35 28.24
N ASN A 122 1.67 -9.48 27.85
CA ASN A 122 1.24 -10.85 28.18
C ASN A 122 -0.28 -11.06 28.02
N ILE A 123 -0.80 -10.69 26.86
CA ILE A 123 -2.23 -10.77 26.56
C ILE A 123 -2.61 -12.22 26.30
N ASP A 124 -3.64 -12.69 26.99
CA ASP A 124 -4.16 -14.05 26.81
C ASP A 124 -4.69 -14.25 25.38
N GLY A 125 -4.17 -15.28 24.71
CA GLY A 125 -4.44 -15.55 23.29
C GLY A 125 -3.87 -14.52 22.30
N GLY A 126 -2.94 -13.65 22.73
CA GLY A 126 -2.29 -12.66 21.87
C GLY A 126 -3.25 -11.60 21.31
N SER A 127 -2.89 -10.99 20.18
CA SER A 127 -3.69 -10.00 19.47
C SER A 127 -5.01 -10.57 18.95
N ALA A 128 -5.04 -11.83 18.53
CA ALA A 128 -6.26 -12.54 18.15
C ALA A 128 -7.22 -12.65 19.35
N GLY A 129 -6.70 -13.06 20.51
CA GLY A 129 -7.44 -13.14 21.78
C GLY A 129 -7.96 -11.78 22.25
N PHE A 130 -7.15 -10.72 22.10
CA PHE A 130 -7.56 -9.34 22.36
C PHE A 130 -8.74 -8.90 21.47
N LEU A 131 -8.63 -9.10 20.16
CA LEU A 131 -9.68 -8.70 19.21
C LEU A 131 -10.96 -9.48 19.48
N ARG A 132 -10.85 -10.80 19.70
CA ARG A 132 -11.97 -11.66 20.08
C ARG A 132 -12.67 -11.12 21.33
N THR A 133 -11.91 -10.85 22.39
CA THR A 133 -12.47 -10.33 23.65
C THR A 133 -13.20 -9.01 23.42
N CYS A 134 -12.64 -8.11 22.62
CA CYS A 134 -13.30 -6.85 22.27
C CYS A 134 -14.59 -7.10 21.49
N ALA A 135 -14.57 -7.97 20.48
CA ALA A 135 -15.72 -8.32 19.68
C ALA A 135 -16.84 -8.94 20.54
N THR A 136 -16.52 -9.89 21.42
CA THR A 136 -17.49 -10.51 22.34
C THR A 136 -18.17 -9.47 23.22
N LEU A 137 -17.42 -8.55 23.82
CA LEU A 137 -17.98 -7.48 24.66
C LEU A 137 -18.88 -6.53 23.86
N LEU A 138 -18.44 -6.15 22.66
CA LEU A 138 -19.17 -5.24 21.78
C LEU A 138 -20.47 -5.85 21.23
N VAL A 139 -20.47 -7.14 20.93
CA VAL A 139 -21.65 -7.87 20.47
C VAL A 139 -22.67 -8.05 21.60
N ALA A 140 -22.19 -8.29 22.82
CA ALA A 140 -23.04 -8.48 24.00
C ALA A 140 -23.80 -7.21 24.42
N ASP A 141 -23.26 -6.03 24.10
CA ASP A 141 -23.88 -4.75 24.43
C ASP A 141 -23.79 -3.79 23.23
N PRO A 142 -24.75 -3.88 22.27
CA PRO A 142 -24.73 -3.09 21.05
C PRO A 142 -25.12 -1.61 21.29
N PRO A 143 -24.74 -0.70 20.37
CA PRO A 143 -25.12 0.70 20.41
C PRO A 143 -26.62 0.92 20.12
N VAL A 144 -27.13 2.11 20.44
CA VAL A 144 -28.53 2.48 20.16
C VAL A 144 -28.64 3.18 18.80
N ASN A 145 -29.29 2.54 17.83
CA ASN A 145 -29.35 3.05 16.44
C ASN A 145 -30.57 3.93 16.11
N ILE A 146 -31.67 3.80 16.86
CA ILE A 146 -32.91 4.57 16.63
C ILE A 146 -33.19 5.43 17.85
N ALA A 147 -33.73 6.63 17.60
CA ALA A 147 -34.25 7.52 18.66
C ALA A 147 -33.19 7.84 19.74
N GLU A 148 -31.93 7.97 19.34
CA GLU A 148 -30.83 8.40 20.21
C GLU A 148 -31.13 9.78 20.82
N LEU A 149 -31.64 10.70 20.01
CA LEU A 149 -31.92 12.09 20.40
C LEU A 149 -33.20 12.25 21.25
N ASN A 150 -34.03 11.21 21.35
CA ASN A 150 -35.28 11.28 22.12
C ASN A 150 -35.03 11.24 23.63
N ASN A 151 -33.82 10.88 24.07
CA ASN A 151 -33.47 10.79 25.47
C ASN A 151 -31.98 11.08 25.69
N LEU A 152 -31.68 12.09 26.52
CA LEU A 152 -30.30 12.47 26.87
C LEU A 152 -29.47 11.29 27.38
N PHE A 153 -30.06 10.37 28.16
CA PHE A 153 -29.37 9.17 28.64
C PHE A 153 -28.94 8.24 27.50
N ARG A 154 -29.75 8.10 26.44
CA ARG A 154 -29.40 7.29 25.26
C ARG A 154 -28.27 7.93 24.48
N LEU A 155 -28.33 9.25 24.30
CA LEU A 155 -27.26 10.02 23.66
C LEU A 155 -25.93 9.86 24.42
N VAL A 156 -25.93 10.06 25.74
CA VAL A 156 -24.73 9.88 26.56
C VAL A 156 -24.22 8.44 26.49
N LYS A 157 -25.12 7.44 26.51
CA LYS A 157 -24.75 6.02 26.37
C LYS A 157 -24.02 5.75 25.05
N ASN A 158 -24.50 6.30 23.94
CA ASN A 158 -23.86 6.16 22.63
C ASN A 158 -22.53 6.91 22.54
N VAL A 159 -22.47 8.17 22.98
CA VAL A 159 -21.22 8.96 22.95
C VAL A 159 -20.11 8.30 23.77
N THR A 160 -20.46 7.61 24.86
CA THR A 160 -19.53 6.91 25.75
C THR A 160 -19.41 5.41 25.46
N HIS A 161 -20.05 4.92 24.39
CA HIS A 161 -20.26 3.49 24.13
C HIS A 161 -18.99 2.64 24.30
N PHE A 162 -17.96 2.95 23.52
CA PHE A 162 -16.70 2.21 23.53
C PHE A 162 -16.00 2.21 24.89
N TYR A 163 -16.05 3.33 25.62
CA TYR A 163 -15.42 3.41 26.95
C TYR A 163 -16.17 2.57 27.97
N ARG A 164 -17.50 2.61 27.92
CA ARG A 164 -18.38 1.86 28.80
C ARG A 164 -18.29 0.35 28.56
N VAL A 165 -18.19 -0.08 27.30
CA VAL A 165 -18.17 -1.51 26.94
C VAL A 165 -16.77 -2.13 27.06
N LEU A 166 -15.73 -1.47 26.52
CA LEU A 166 -14.39 -2.04 26.48
C LEU A 166 -13.55 -1.70 27.72
N GLY A 167 -13.89 -0.61 28.41
CA GLY A 167 -13.09 -0.06 29.49
C GLY A 167 -11.86 0.70 29.00
N LYS A 168 -11.17 1.37 29.93
CA LYS A 168 -10.02 2.22 29.64
C LYS A 168 -8.86 1.46 29.00
N ASP A 169 -8.45 0.33 29.58
CA ASP A 169 -7.20 -0.34 29.21
C ASP A 169 -7.26 -0.92 27.79
N ARG A 170 -8.37 -1.57 27.44
CA ARG A 170 -8.58 -2.09 26.08
C ARG A 170 -8.68 -0.98 25.05
N LEU A 171 -9.30 0.15 25.39
CA LEU A 171 -9.35 1.29 24.48
C LEU A 171 -7.99 1.94 24.25
N LEU A 172 -7.18 2.07 25.30
CA LEU A 172 -5.83 2.60 25.16
C LEU A 172 -4.98 1.68 24.31
N LEU A 173 -5.09 0.37 24.50
CA LEU A 173 -4.38 -0.60 23.68
C LEU A 173 -4.86 -0.59 22.22
N ALA A 174 -6.17 -0.58 21.98
CA ALA A 174 -6.73 -0.49 20.63
C ALA A 174 -6.25 0.79 19.93
N LYS A 175 -6.20 1.91 20.66
CA LYS A 175 -5.63 3.17 20.14
C LYS A 175 -4.14 3.04 19.82
N GLU A 176 -3.36 2.41 20.71
CA GLU A 176 -1.93 2.18 20.51
C GLU A 176 -1.66 1.35 19.24
N ILE A 177 -2.41 0.26 19.04
CA ILE A 177 -2.34 -0.56 17.82
C ILE A 177 -2.68 0.27 16.58
N LEU A 178 -3.80 1.00 16.60
CA LEU A 178 -4.26 1.80 15.45
C LEU A 178 -3.26 2.90 15.06
N THR A 179 -2.61 3.53 16.04
CA THR A 179 -1.60 4.55 15.80
C THR A 179 -0.26 3.94 15.35
N ALA A 180 0.15 2.80 15.91
CA ALA A 180 1.41 2.15 15.52
C ALA A 180 1.33 1.53 14.12
N GLU A 181 0.16 1.06 13.71
CA GLU A 181 -0.06 0.29 12.48
C GLU A 181 -0.80 1.07 11.39
N GLU A 182 -0.71 2.40 11.38
CA GLU A 182 -1.40 3.30 10.44
C GLU A 182 -1.13 2.94 8.96
N ARG A 183 0.08 2.46 8.65
CA ARG A 183 0.48 2.09 7.29
C ARG A 183 -0.25 0.85 6.77
N ILE A 184 -0.56 -0.09 7.66
CA ILE A 184 -1.17 -1.39 7.31
C ILE A 184 -2.65 -1.49 7.69
N ILE A 185 -3.24 -0.45 8.31
CA ILE A 185 -4.63 -0.49 8.77
C ILE A 185 -5.63 -0.69 7.61
N GLU A 186 -5.29 -0.14 6.45
CA GLU A 186 -6.10 -0.23 5.24
C GLU A 186 -6.24 -1.68 4.74
N PRO A 187 -5.14 -2.40 4.45
CA PRO A 187 -5.25 -3.83 4.14
C PRO A 187 -5.78 -4.67 5.31
N ALA A 188 -5.48 -4.32 6.56
CA ALA A 188 -5.99 -5.05 7.72
C ALA A 188 -7.53 -5.02 7.79
N LEU A 189 -8.13 -3.84 7.61
CA LEU A 189 -9.59 -3.70 7.60
C LEU A 189 -10.23 -4.45 6.42
N ALA A 190 -9.57 -4.50 5.26
CA ALA A 190 -10.04 -5.28 4.12
C ALA A 190 -10.09 -6.78 4.42
N VAL A 191 -9.04 -7.33 5.03
CA VAL A 191 -8.96 -8.75 5.41
C VAL A 191 -10.00 -9.08 6.50
N VAL A 192 -10.16 -8.20 7.49
CA VAL A 192 -11.16 -8.38 8.56
C VAL A 192 -12.58 -8.33 7.98
N TYR A 193 -12.87 -7.37 7.09
CA TYR A 193 -14.16 -7.29 6.41
C TYR A 193 -14.43 -8.56 5.58
N ALA A 194 -13.46 -9.02 4.78
CA ALA A 194 -13.59 -10.24 4.00
C ALA A 194 -13.87 -11.46 4.90
N ARG A 195 -13.17 -11.58 6.05
CA ARG A 195 -13.39 -12.68 7.00
C ARG A 195 -14.80 -12.66 7.60
N LEU A 196 -15.22 -11.51 8.11
CA LEU A 196 -16.45 -11.38 8.89
C LEU A 196 -17.70 -11.33 8.01
N VAL A 197 -17.64 -10.58 6.91
CA VAL A 197 -18.80 -10.29 6.06
C VAL A 197 -18.82 -11.22 4.86
N GLU A 198 -17.81 -11.18 3.98
CA GLU A 198 -17.82 -11.94 2.72
C GLU A 198 -17.79 -13.46 2.97
N CYS A 199 -16.90 -13.93 3.84
CA CYS A 199 -16.75 -15.33 4.18
C CYS A 199 -17.71 -15.82 5.27
N GLY A 200 -18.24 -14.93 6.11
CA GLY A 200 -19.11 -15.28 7.24
C GLY A 200 -18.45 -16.25 8.23
N LYS A 201 -17.13 -16.14 8.44
CA LYS A 201 -16.35 -17.06 9.28
C LYS A 201 -16.03 -16.45 10.64
N PRO A 202 -15.87 -17.27 11.71
CA PRO A 202 -15.45 -16.78 13.01
C PRO A 202 -14.06 -16.15 12.97
N LEU A 203 -13.82 -15.25 13.93
CA LEU A 203 -12.47 -14.80 14.24
C LEU A 203 -11.63 -16.00 14.71
N PRO A 204 -10.31 -15.99 14.50
CA PRO A 204 -9.44 -17.04 14.99
C PRO A 204 -9.65 -17.31 16.49
N GLY A 205 -9.95 -18.56 16.83
CA GLY A 205 -10.23 -19.00 18.19
C GLY A 205 -11.68 -18.81 18.67
N ASP A 206 -12.60 -18.34 17.82
CA ASP A 206 -14.05 -18.37 18.10
C ASP A 206 -14.72 -19.60 17.50
N ALA A 207 -15.76 -20.10 18.20
CA ALA A 207 -16.55 -21.24 17.73
C ALA A 207 -17.64 -20.85 16.73
N GLN A 208 -18.16 -19.62 16.82
CA GLN A 208 -19.26 -19.14 15.97
C GLN A 208 -18.94 -17.80 15.32
N PRO A 209 -19.38 -17.59 14.07
CA PRO A 209 -19.24 -16.30 13.41
C PRO A 209 -20.09 -15.24 14.09
N ILE A 210 -19.63 -13.98 14.00
CA ILE A 210 -20.45 -12.83 14.38
C ILE A 210 -21.57 -12.72 13.36
N SER A 211 -22.82 -12.63 13.83
CA SER A 211 -23.96 -12.51 12.92
C SER A 211 -23.94 -11.18 12.17
N ILE A 212 -24.43 -11.18 10.93
CA ILE A 212 -24.42 -9.98 10.08
C ILE A 212 -25.25 -8.85 10.69
N GLU A 213 -26.30 -9.16 11.45
CA GLU A 213 -27.13 -8.19 12.16
C GLU A 213 -26.33 -7.43 13.23
N ARG A 214 -25.42 -8.13 13.93
CA ARG A 214 -24.54 -7.47 14.92
C ARG A 214 -23.53 -6.56 14.24
N VAL A 215 -22.99 -6.97 13.10
CA VAL A 215 -22.08 -6.14 12.29
C VAL A 215 -22.82 -4.91 11.74
N TYR A 216 -24.06 -5.11 11.29
CA TYR A 216 -24.96 -4.05 10.84
C TYR A 216 -25.31 -3.05 11.95
N ASP A 217 -25.48 -3.49 13.21
CA ASP A 217 -25.70 -2.58 14.34
C ASP A 217 -24.56 -1.55 14.49
N TYR A 218 -23.31 -1.95 14.24
CA TYR A 218 -22.17 -1.05 14.28
C TYR A 218 -22.03 -0.19 13.02
N ALA A 219 -22.39 -0.72 11.84
CA ALA A 219 -22.47 0.09 10.62
C ALA A 219 -23.50 1.22 10.77
N GLY A 220 -24.68 0.91 11.30
CA GLY A 220 -25.71 1.90 11.60
C GLY A 220 -25.26 2.91 12.65
N TYR A 221 -24.51 2.46 13.66
CA TYR A 221 -24.01 3.36 14.69
C TYR A 221 -23.08 4.42 14.10
N PHE A 222 -22.12 4.00 13.27
CA PHE A 222 -21.16 4.91 12.66
C PHE A 222 -21.78 5.87 11.65
N LEU A 223 -22.72 5.39 10.82
CA LEU A 223 -23.34 6.23 9.80
C LEU A 223 -24.44 7.13 10.35
N ASN A 224 -25.32 6.60 11.20
CA ASN A 224 -26.62 7.20 11.49
C ASN A 224 -26.75 7.83 12.89
N THR A 225 -25.80 7.57 13.82
CA THR A 225 -25.90 8.12 15.20
C THR A 225 -24.93 9.28 15.43
N LEU A 226 -25.30 10.20 16.32
CA LEU A 226 -24.44 11.30 16.75
C LEU A 226 -23.23 10.77 17.53
N GLY A 227 -23.41 9.75 18.38
CA GLY A 227 -22.32 9.09 19.10
C GLY A 227 -21.26 8.48 18.16
N GLY A 228 -21.69 7.72 17.16
CA GLY A 228 -20.77 7.08 16.21
C GLY A 228 -20.04 8.08 15.32
N ARG A 229 -20.77 9.04 14.75
CA ARG A 229 -20.17 10.10 13.91
C ARG A 229 -19.18 10.95 14.70
N SER A 230 -19.54 11.37 15.92
CA SER A 230 -18.64 12.15 16.79
C SER A 230 -17.42 11.34 17.26
N TYR A 231 -17.54 10.02 17.38
CA TYR A 231 -16.40 9.15 17.62
C TYR A 231 -15.43 9.15 16.43
N LEU A 232 -15.92 8.97 15.21
CA LEU A 232 -15.09 8.97 14.00
C LEU A 232 -14.48 10.33 13.68
N LEU A 233 -15.15 11.44 13.99
CA LEU A 233 -14.60 12.79 13.84
C LEU A 233 -13.34 13.03 14.70
N ARG A 234 -13.12 12.23 15.75
CA ARG A 234 -11.93 12.27 16.62
C ARG A 234 -10.85 11.25 16.19
N ARG A 235 -10.97 10.67 15.00
CA ARG A 235 -9.99 9.74 14.42
C ARG A 235 -9.35 10.38 13.19
N GLU A 236 -8.21 9.85 12.81
CA GLU A 236 -7.52 10.25 11.58
C GLU A 236 -8.43 10.04 10.37
N SER A 237 -8.26 10.91 9.35
CA SER A 237 -9.13 10.92 8.17
C SER A 237 -9.15 9.57 7.47
N LYS A 238 -7.98 8.93 7.31
CA LYS A 238 -7.83 7.60 6.71
C LYS A 238 -8.72 6.57 7.41
N LEU A 239 -8.60 6.43 8.73
CA LEU A 239 -9.41 5.47 9.50
C LEU A 239 -10.91 5.81 9.43
N ARG A 240 -11.28 7.08 9.56
CA ARG A 240 -12.68 7.53 9.44
C ARG A 240 -13.28 7.15 8.09
N MET A 241 -12.55 7.37 7.00
CA MET A 241 -13.02 7.05 5.65
C MET A 241 -13.16 5.54 5.44
N LEU A 242 -12.19 4.74 5.92
CA LEU A 242 -12.25 3.28 5.81
C LEU A 242 -13.42 2.70 6.62
N VAL A 243 -13.67 3.20 7.83
CA VAL A 243 -14.83 2.76 8.63
C VAL A 243 -16.14 3.13 7.94
N ASN A 244 -16.26 4.34 7.40
CA ASN A 244 -17.45 4.73 6.63
C ASN A 244 -17.62 3.87 5.38
N TYR A 245 -16.54 3.56 4.66
CA TYR A 245 -16.57 2.71 3.47
C TYR A 245 -17.14 1.33 3.79
N TYR A 246 -16.57 0.62 4.77
CA TYR A 246 -17.05 -0.71 5.13
C TYR A 246 -18.45 -0.66 5.76
N ALA A 247 -18.80 0.39 6.51
CA ALA A 247 -20.16 0.56 7.01
C ALA A 247 -21.20 0.70 5.88
N ILE A 248 -20.86 1.44 4.81
CA ILE A 248 -21.72 1.54 3.62
C ILE A 248 -21.89 0.16 2.97
N LEU A 249 -20.80 -0.62 2.80
CA LEU A 249 -20.89 -1.96 2.22
C LEU A 249 -21.76 -2.92 3.06
N ILE A 250 -21.67 -2.83 4.39
CA ILE A 250 -22.49 -3.64 5.30
C ILE A 250 -23.97 -3.30 5.15
N VAL A 251 -24.31 -2.01 5.07
CA VAL A 251 -25.70 -1.57 4.90
C VAL A 251 -26.21 -1.87 3.48
N ASP A 252 -25.36 -1.78 2.45
CA ASP A 252 -25.67 -2.17 1.06
C ASP A 252 -26.07 -3.65 1.01
N ARG A 253 -25.26 -4.50 1.64
CA ARG A 253 -25.59 -5.92 1.80
C ARG A 253 -26.88 -6.14 2.59
N ALA A 254 -27.12 -5.34 3.64
CA ALA A 254 -28.36 -5.41 4.40
C ALA A 254 -29.59 -5.01 3.59
N ASN A 255 -29.45 -4.11 2.62
CA ASN A 255 -30.51 -3.79 1.67
C ASN A 255 -30.78 -4.97 0.73
N ASP A 256 -29.74 -5.59 0.19
CA ASP A 256 -29.86 -6.73 -0.73
C ASP A 256 -30.50 -7.95 -0.06
N GLU A 257 -30.12 -8.22 1.18
CA GLU A 257 -30.68 -9.28 2.01
C GLU A 257 -32.00 -8.87 2.69
N LYS A 258 -32.53 -7.66 2.40
CA LYS A 258 -33.80 -7.12 2.91
C LYS A 258 -33.92 -7.05 4.44
N PHE A 259 -32.81 -6.84 5.15
CA PHE A 259 -32.76 -6.70 6.60
C PHE A 259 -32.30 -5.32 7.11
N ASN A 260 -32.35 -4.26 6.29
CA ASN A 260 -32.08 -2.87 6.73
C ASN A 260 -33.16 -2.35 7.72
N GLN A 261 -33.15 -2.89 8.94
CA GLN A 261 -34.13 -2.68 10.00
C GLN A 261 -34.22 -1.23 10.50
N TYR A 262 -33.14 -0.45 10.34
CA TYR A 262 -33.09 0.95 10.75
C TYR A 262 -33.46 1.91 9.62
N GLY A 263 -33.72 1.41 8.40
CA GLY A 263 -34.10 2.24 7.25
C GLY A 263 -33.02 3.25 6.85
N ILE A 264 -31.75 2.87 6.95
CA ILE A 264 -30.62 3.75 6.65
C ILE A 264 -30.57 4.02 5.15
N ASP A 265 -30.74 5.30 4.77
CA ASP A 265 -30.54 5.75 3.40
C ASP A 265 -29.06 5.97 3.11
N LEU A 266 -28.51 5.19 2.16
CA LEU A 266 -27.09 5.21 1.82
C LEU A 266 -26.67 6.38 0.94
N ARG A 267 -27.60 6.95 0.15
CA ARG A 267 -27.29 7.97 -0.87
C ARG A 267 -26.41 9.11 -0.38
N PRO A 268 -26.75 9.81 0.74
CA PRO A 268 -25.91 10.90 1.22
C PRO A 268 -24.51 10.43 1.65
N TYR A 269 -24.41 9.24 2.26
CA TYR A 269 -23.12 8.71 2.74
C TYR A 269 -22.20 8.29 1.59
N ILE A 270 -22.77 7.75 0.51
CA ILE A 270 -22.02 7.41 -0.69
C ILE A 270 -21.42 8.67 -1.32
N ASP A 271 -22.22 9.72 -1.50
CA ASP A 271 -21.75 10.98 -2.09
C ASP A 271 -20.65 11.66 -1.25
N TYR A 272 -20.86 11.76 0.07
CA TYR A 272 -19.87 12.36 0.97
C TYR A 272 -18.56 11.56 0.96
N LEU A 273 -18.64 10.23 1.03
CA LEU A 273 -17.44 9.40 1.03
C LEU A 273 -16.72 9.44 -0.32
N PHE A 274 -17.45 9.48 -1.44
CA PHE A 274 -16.85 9.61 -2.77
C PHE A 274 -16.05 10.93 -2.87
N TYR A 275 -16.62 12.03 -2.38
CA TYR A 275 -15.92 13.30 -2.32
C TYR A 275 -14.68 13.23 -1.43
N ASP A 276 -14.77 12.65 -0.23
CA ASP A 276 -13.62 12.52 0.68
C ASP A 276 -12.51 11.65 0.06
N VAL A 277 -12.86 10.49 -0.53
CA VAL A 277 -11.91 9.56 -1.14
C VAL A 277 -11.24 10.14 -2.37
N SER A 278 -11.97 10.88 -3.20
CA SER A 278 -11.40 11.51 -4.40
C SER A 278 -10.33 12.55 -4.05
N ASN A 279 -10.52 13.30 -2.95
CA ASN A 279 -9.64 14.38 -2.52
C ASN A 279 -8.50 13.94 -1.57
N GLN A 280 -8.54 12.73 -1.03
CA GLN A 280 -7.54 12.24 -0.09
C GLN A 280 -6.28 11.71 -0.82
N LYS A 281 -5.11 12.15 -0.35
CA LYS A 281 -3.81 11.55 -0.67
C LYS A 281 -3.44 10.59 0.48
N GLY A 282 -3.00 9.36 0.18
CA GLY A 282 -2.59 8.38 1.19
C GLY A 282 -3.51 7.16 1.42
N LEU A 283 -4.47 6.93 0.51
CA LEU A 283 -5.16 5.64 0.41
C LEU A 283 -4.51 4.79 -0.68
N SER A 284 -3.98 3.64 -0.32
CA SER A 284 -3.30 2.74 -1.24
C SER A 284 -4.28 2.09 -2.22
N TYR A 285 -5.53 1.90 -1.81
CA TYR A 285 -6.59 1.31 -2.66
C TYR A 285 -7.63 2.34 -3.12
N ARG A 286 -7.23 3.61 -3.29
CA ARG A 286 -8.15 4.72 -3.65
C ARG A 286 -9.02 4.43 -4.86
N GLU A 287 -8.43 3.97 -5.96
CA GLU A 287 -9.17 3.67 -7.20
C GLU A 287 -10.23 2.60 -6.99
N ARG A 288 -9.91 1.55 -6.24
CA ARG A 288 -10.86 0.49 -5.90
C ARG A 288 -12.07 1.04 -5.15
N TYR A 289 -11.85 1.90 -4.16
CA TYR A 289 -12.94 2.50 -3.41
C TYR A 289 -13.82 3.37 -4.30
N LEU A 290 -13.21 4.21 -5.15
CA LEU A 290 -13.95 5.06 -6.08
C LEU A 290 -14.77 4.24 -7.06
N THR A 291 -14.21 3.20 -7.67
CA THR A 291 -14.93 2.30 -8.58
C THR A 291 -16.14 1.66 -7.89
N ARG A 292 -15.95 1.11 -6.68
CA ARG A 292 -17.07 0.50 -5.95
C ARG A 292 -18.11 1.53 -5.54
N LEU A 293 -17.71 2.72 -5.10
CA LEU A 293 -18.64 3.79 -4.75
C LEU A 293 -19.42 4.28 -5.97
N THR A 294 -18.80 4.38 -7.15
CA THR A 294 -19.51 4.69 -8.40
C THR A 294 -20.58 3.65 -8.70
N ALA A 295 -20.25 2.36 -8.62
CA ALA A 295 -21.24 1.29 -8.82
C ALA A 295 -22.41 1.38 -7.81
N LEU A 296 -22.14 1.77 -6.56
CA LEU A 296 -23.18 2.00 -5.56
C LEU A 296 -24.01 3.25 -5.88
N ARG A 297 -23.42 4.31 -6.42
CA ARG A 297 -24.19 5.48 -6.91
C ARG A 297 -25.15 5.05 -7.99
N ASP A 298 -24.69 4.32 -8.99
CA ASP A 298 -25.53 3.82 -10.09
C ASP A 298 -26.66 2.89 -9.60
N LYS A 299 -26.44 2.17 -8.50
CA LYS A 299 -27.46 1.30 -7.88
C LYS A 299 -28.56 2.08 -7.15
N TYR A 300 -28.23 3.21 -6.53
CA TYR A 300 -29.12 3.91 -5.60
C TYR A 300 -29.62 5.29 -6.08
N MET A 301 -29.03 5.85 -7.15
CA MET A 301 -29.39 7.16 -7.74
C MET A 301 -30.08 6.98 -9.08
#